data_AF-A0A2V7IQS9-F1
#
_entry.id   AF-A0A2V7IQS9-F1
#
_cell.length_a   1.000
_cell.length_b   1.000
_cell.length_c   1.000
_cell.angle_alpha   90.00
_cell.angle_beta   90.00
_cell.angle_gamma   90.00
#
_symmetry.space_group_name_H-M   'P 1'
#
loop_
_entity.id
_entity.type
_entity.pdbx_description
1 polymer ?
#
loop_
_entity_poly.entity_id
_entity_poly.type
_entity_poly.pdbx_seq_one_letter_code
_entity_poly.pdbx_strand_id
1 'polypeptide(L)'
;ADSFHVYAVEWESEAIRWYVDDTLYKTITPKDVPGRWVFDHPFFMILNVAVGGYWPGRPDATTVFPQTMRVDYVRVYERTK
;
A
#
# COMPACT_ATOMS: atom_id res chain seq x y z
N ALA A 1 2.34 -11.21 -15.99
CA ALA A 1 1.79 -10.31 -14.95
C ALA A 1 1.40 -9.05 -15.70
N ASP A 2 0.22 -9.07 -16.30
CA ASP A 2 -0.14 -8.15 -17.39
C ASP A 2 -1.56 -7.59 -17.20
N SER A 3 -2.13 -7.77 -16.01
CA SER A 3 -3.48 -7.34 -15.65
C SER A 3 -3.42 -6.32 -14.52
N PHE A 4 -4.46 -5.49 -14.42
CA PHE A 4 -4.69 -4.70 -13.21
C PHE A 4 -4.97 -5.63 -12.03
N HIS A 5 -4.49 -5.24 -10.85
CA HIS A 5 -4.74 -5.90 -9.58
C HIS A 5 -5.34 -4.88 -8.60
N VAL A 6 -6.20 -5.35 -7.69
CA VAL A 6 -6.81 -4.50 -6.66
C VAL A 6 -5.98 -4.62 -5.39
N TYR A 7 -5.31 -3.53 -5.03
CA TYR A 7 -4.64 -3.39 -3.73
C TYR A 7 -5.58 -2.64 -2.79
N ALA A 8 -5.85 -3.22 -1.62
CA ALA A 8 -6.76 -2.61 -0.66
C ALA A 8 -6.20 -2.64 0.77
N VAL A 9 -6.61 -1.64 1.54
CA VAL A 9 -6.37 -1.55 2.97
C VAL A 9 -7.71 -1.32 3.65
N GLU A 10 -8.10 -2.21 4.55
CA GLU A 10 -9.14 -1.92 5.53
C GLU A 10 -8.45 -1.41 6.80
N TRP A 11 -8.83 -0.21 7.22
CA TRP A 11 -8.24 0.44 8.37
C TRP A 11 -9.34 0.83 9.35
N GLU A 12 -9.26 0.25 10.54
CA GLU A 12 -10.14 0.48 11.69
C GLU A 12 -9.28 0.82 12.92
N SER A 13 -9.90 1.28 14.01
CA SER A 13 -9.15 1.72 15.22
C SER A 13 -8.27 0.62 15.82
N GLU A 14 -8.70 -0.64 15.72
CA GLU A 14 -8.04 -1.80 16.35
C GLU A 14 -7.17 -2.62 15.38
N ALA A 15 -7.24 -2.36 14.08
CA ALA A 15 -6.53 -3.16 13.09
C ALA A 15 -6.37 -2.44 11.74
N ILE A 16 -5.28 -2.76 11.07
CA ILE A 16 -5.08 -2.51 9.64
C ILE A 16 -4.91 -3.86 8.95
N ARG A 17 -5.66 -4.08 7.87
CA ARG A 17 -5.67 -5.31 7.08
C ARG A 17 -5.36 -4.98 5.63
N TRP A 18 -4.42 -5.70 5.02
CA TRP A 18 -3.98 -5.49 3.64
C TRP A 18 -4.37 -6.67 2.75
N TYR A 19 -4.82 -6.34 1.55
CA TYR A 19 -5.36 -7.28 0.59
C TYR A 19 -4.72 -7.07 -0.79
N VAL A 20 -4.57 -8.18 -1.53
CA VAL A 20 -4.34 -8.17 -2.99
C VAL A 20 -5.43 -9.05 -3.59
N ASP A 21 -6.21 -8.49 -4.52
CA ASP A 21 -7.34 -9.17 -5.18
C ASP A 21 -8.26 -9.88 -4.16
N ASP A 22 -8.75 -9.11 -3.19
CA ASP A 22 -9.61 -9.56 -2.08
C ASP A 22 -9.00 -10.62 -1.14
N THR A 23 -7.73 -11.01 -1.36
CA THR A 23 -7.03 -11.97 -0.51
C THR A 23 -6.27 -11.25 0.60
N LEU A 24 -6.70 -11.43 1.85
CA LEU A 24 -6.01 -10.93 3.04
C LEU A 24 -4.64 -11.60 3.15
N TYR A 25 -3.57 -10.79 3.19
CA TYR A 25 -2.21 -11.31 3.35
C TYR A 25 -1.46 -10.74 4.56
N LYS A 26 -1.94 -9.62 5.13
CA LYS A 26 -1.33 -9.02 6.32
C LYS A 26 -2.39 -8.40 7.22
N THR A 27 -2.19 -8.57 8.53
CA THR A 27 -2.89 -7.82 9.57
C THR A 27 -1.87 -7.27 10.56
N ILE A 28 -2.10 -6.05 11.02
CA ILE A 28 -1.36 -5.40 12.11
C ILE A 28 -2.38 -4.79 13.06
N THR A 29 -2.19 -5.03 14.35
CA THR A 29 -2.97 -4.46 15.45
C THR A 29 -2.04 -3.63 16.33
N PRO A 30 -2.59 -2.80 17.25
CA PRO A 30 -1.78 -2.09 18.25
C PRO A 30 -0.86 -3.00 19.07
N LYS A 31 -1.21 -4.29 19.24
CA LYS A 31 -0.40 -5.27 19.99
C LYS A 31 0.85 -5.73 19.23
N ASP A 32 0.87 -5.59 17.92
CA ASP A 32 1.98 -6.02 17.07
C ASP A 32 3.09 -4.96 16.95
N VAL A 33 2.84 -3.74 17.42
CA VAL A 33 3.72 -2.59 17.25
C VAL A 33 4.41 -2.26 18.58
N PRO A 34 5.74 -2.17 18.61
CA PRO A 34 6.43 -1.63 19.77
C PRO A 34 6.17 -0.11 19.88
N GLY A 35 5.71 0.34 21.04
CA GLY A 35 5.46 1.76 21.30
C GLY A 35 4.00 2.19 21.09
N ARG A 36 3.79 3.48 20.85
CA ARG A 36 2.46 4.07 20.70
C ARG A 36 1.87 3.73 19.32
N TRP A 37 0.60 3.33 19.29
CA TRP A 37 -0.19 3.28 18.06
C TRP A 37 -0.41 4.68 17.50
N VAL A 38 -0.07 4.88 16.22
CA VAL A 38 -0.12 6.19 15.54
C VAL A 38 -1.03 6.21 14.32
N PHE A 39 -1.83 5.17 14.10
CA PHE A 39 -2.81 5.13 13.02
C PHE A 39 -4.20 5.47 13.57
N ASP A 40 -4.27 6.60 14.28
CA ASP A 40 -5.41 7.10 15.08
C ASP A 40 -5.83 8.53 14.69
N HIS A 41 -5.39 9.03 13.54
CA HIS A 41 -5.65 10.38 13.05
C HIS A 41 -5.75 10.39 11.51
N PRO A 42 -6.16 11.50 10.86
CA PRO A 42 -6.27 11.57 9.40
C PRO A 42 -4.92 11.42 8.69
N PHE A 43 -4.90 10.62 7.62
CA PHE A 43 -3.76 10.47 6.70
C PHE A 43 -4.15 10.93 5.30
N PHE A 44 -3.16 11.16 4.45
CA PHE A 44 -3.34 11.45 3.02
C PHE A 44 -2.69 10.35 2.17
N MET A 45 -3.12 10.24 0.92
CA MET A 45 -2.62 9.21 0.00
C MET A 45 -1.41 9.72 -0.82
N ILE A 46 -0.49 8.80 -1.13
CA ILE A 46 0.67 9.04 -1.99
C ILE A 46 0.70 7.95 -3.06
N LEU A 47 0.89 8.35 -4.32
CA LEU A 47 1.13 7.47 -5.45
C LEU A 47 2.38 7.98 -6.18
N ASN A 48 3.43 7.17 -6.27
CA ASN A 48 4.67 7.54 -6.94
C ASN A 48 5.39 6.33 -7.53
N VAL A 49 6.24 6.58 -8.52
CA VAL A 49 7.22 5.61 -9.04
C VAL A 49 8.60 6.17 -8.76
N ALA A 50 9.29 5.61 -7.77
CA ALA A 50 10.67 5.98 -7.48
C ALA A 50 11.64 5.28 -8.44
N VAL A 51 12.76 5.93 -8.75
CA VAL A 51 13.86 5.34 -9.53
C VAL A 51 15.11 5.32 -8.66
N GLY A 52 15.46 4.12 -8.21
CA GLY A 52 16.59 3.88 -7.31
C GLY A 52 16.30 4.19 -5.83
N GLY A 53 17.20 3.74 -4.96
CA GLY A 53 17.12 3.94 -3.51
C GLY A 53 17.96 2.91 -2.75
N TYR A 54 18.05 3.05 -1.42
CA TYR A 54 18.76 2.06 -0.59
C TYR A 54 18.10 0.67 -0.68
N TRP A 55 16.78 0.62 -0.56
CA TRP A 55 16.00 -0.63 -0.62
C TRP A 55 15.93 -1.25 -2.03
N PRO A 56 15.50 -0.54 -3.09
CA PRO A 56 15.39 -1.13 -4.42
C PRO A 56 16.74 -1.26 -5.16
N GLY A 57 17.83 -0.72 -4.60
CA GLY A 57 19.11 -0.60 -5.30
C GLY A 57 19.11 0.52 -6.32
N ARG A 58 20.17 0.61 -7.14
CA ARG A 58 20.25 1.56 -8.26
C ARG A 58 19.86 0.84 -9.56
N PRO A 59 19.21 1.53 -10.51
CA PRO A 59 19.03 0.99 -11.84
C PRO A 59 20.40 0.70 -12.49
N ASP A 60 20.44 -0.35 -13.30
CA ASP A 60 21.63 -0.77 -14.04
C ASP A 60 21.33 -0.95 -15.54
N ALA A 61 22.28 -1.51 -16.29
CA ALA A 61 22.14 -1.71 -17.73
C ALA A 61 20.99 -2.66 -18.13
N THR A 62 20.44 -3.45 -17.20
CA THR A 62 19.29 -4.33 -17.43
C THR A 62 17.95 -3.63 -17.18
N THR A 63 17.97 -2.43 -16.61
CA THR A 63 16.75 -1.68 -16.29
C THR A 63 16.15 -1.06 -17.57
N VAL A 64 14.94 -1.49 -17.92
CA VAL A 64 14.22 -1.00 -19.11
C VAL A 64 13.50 0.31 -18.80
N PHE A 65 13.70 1.32 -19.62
CA PHE A 65 12.99 2.60 -19.57
C PHE A 65 12.27 2.89 -20.91
N PRO A 66 11.15 3.63 -20.91
CA PRO A 66 10.43 4.16 -19.74
C PRO A 66 9.59 3.08 -19.02
N GLN A 67 9.24 3.34 -17.77
CA GLN A 67 8.28 2.54 -16.99
C GLN A 67 7.06 3.38 -16.64
N THR A 68 5.91 2.74 -16.40
CA THR A 68 4.67 3.45 -16.09
C THR A 68 3.86 2.67 -15.05
N MET A 69 3.45 3.34 -13.98
CA MET A 69 2.42 2.83 -13.07
C MET A 69 1.06 3.32 -13.56
N ARG A 70 0.21 2.39 -13.99
CA ARG A 70 -1.17 2.68 -14.42
C ARG A 70 -2.12 2.47 -13.26
N VAL A 71 -2.91 3.48 -12.94
CA VAL A 71 -3.92 3.43 -11.88
C VAL A 71 -5.27 3.70 -12.54
N ASP A 72 -6.14 2.69 -12.55
CA ASP A 72 -7.49 2.81 -13.10
C ASP A 72 -8.40 3.63 -12.16
N TYR A 73 -8.36 3.32 -10.86
CA TYR A 73 -9.11 4.06 -9.86
C TYR A 73 -8.45 4.04 -8.48
N VAL A 74 -8.89 4.98 -7.65
CA VAL A 74 -8.75 4.95 -6.19
C VAL A 74 -10.15 5.14 -5.62
N ARG A 75 -10.55 4.27 -4.69
CA ARG A 75 -11.84 4.35 -4.00
C ARG A 75 -11.61 4.28 -2.50
N VAL A 76 -12.28 5.16 -1.77
CA VAL A 76 -12.25 5.23 -0.31
C VAL A 76 -13.67 4.98 0.18
N TYR A 77 -13.80 4.11 1.16
CA TYR A 77 -15.08 3.69 1.72
C TYR A 77 -15.07 3.93 3.23
N GLU A 78 -16.23 4.29 3.75
CA GLU A 78 -16.48 4.33 5.19
C GLU A 78 -17.41 3.18 5.53
N ARG A 79 -17.12 2.44 6.60
CA ARG A 79 -18.01 1.36 7.05
C ARG A 79 -19.30 1.98 7.56
N THR A 80 -20.43 1.61 6.95
CA THR A 80 -21.73 2.02 7.44
C THR A 80 -21.95 1.52 8.87
N LYS A 81 -22.51 2.38 9.71
CA LYS A 81 -22.88 2.05 11.09
C LYS A 81 -23.92 0.94 11.17
#